data_AF-A0A8S0G2D8-F1
#
_entry.id   AF-A0A8S0G2D8-F1
#
_cell.length_a   1.000
_cell.length_b   1.000
_cell.length_c   1.000
_cell.angle_alpha   90.00
_cell.angle_beta   90.00
_cell.angle_gamma   90.00
#
_symmetry.space_group_name_H-M   'P 1'
#
loop_
_entity.id
_entity.type
_entity.pdbx_description
1 polymer ?
#
loop_
_entity_poly.entity_id
_entity_poly.type
_entity_poly.pdbx_seq_one_letter_code
_entity_poly.pdbx_strand_id
1 'polypeptide(L)'
;MKNSVPQHLLAAITDYYQQHYADACKLRGDQPLPIIATGHLTTVGASKSDAVRDIYIGTLDAFPAQNFPPADYIALGHIHRAQLIGGMEHVRYCGSPIPLSFDECGKSKYVHLVTFSNGKLESVENLNVPVTQPMAVLKGDLASITAQLEQWRDVSQEPPVWLDIEITGGALMSICMIFSAKSRH
;
A
#
# COMPACT_ATOMS: atom_id res chain seq x y z
N MET A 1 -36.55 4.02 11.75
CA MET A 1 -35.60 3.31 10.88
C MET A 1 -34.27 3.24 11.62
N LYS A 2 -33.84 2.05 12.07
CA LYS A 2 -32.54 1.90 12.75
C LYS A 2 -31.47 1.85 11.66
N ASN A 3 -30.65 2.90 11.54
CA ASN A 3 -29.45 2.85 10.70
C ASN A 3 -28.55 1.71 11.21
N SER A 4 -28.01 0.92 10.29
CA SER A 4 -27.16 -0.21 10.63
C SER A 4 -25.83 0.29 11.24
N VAL A 5 -25.20 -0.52 12.10
CA VAL A 5 -23.89 -0.19 12.73
C VAL A 5 -22.85 0.29 11.70
N PRO A 6 -22.73 -0.30 10.50
CA PRO A 6 -21.90 0.22 9.41
C PRO A 6 -22.13 1.69 9.04
N GLN A 7 -23.39 2.09 8.97
CA GLN A 7 -23.79 3.41 8.52
C GLN A 7 -23.46 4.48 9.57
N HIS A 8 -23.52 4.14 10.87
CA HIS A 8 -23.10 5.03 11.94
C HIS A 8 -21.59 5.25 11.98
N LEU A 9 -20.79 4.20 11.79
CA LEU A 9 -19.32 4.33 11.79
C LEU A 9 -18.85 5.18 10.60
N LEU A 10 -19.42 4.93 9.41
CA LEU A 10 -19.12 5.74 8.23
C LEU A 10 -19.45 7.23 8.44
N ALA A 11 -20.64 7.51 8.98
CA ALA A 11 -21.05 8.88 9.30
C ALA A 11 -20.09 9.52 10.31
N ALA A 12 -19.77 8.83 11.40
CA ALA A 12 -18.86 9.33 12.43
C ALA A 12 -17.46 9.65 11.89
N ILE A 13 -16.89 8.79 11.05
CA ILE A 13 -15.57 9.06 10.41
C ILE A 13 -15.67 10.27 9.47
N THR A 14 -16.74 10.35 8.69
CA THR A 14 -16.97 11.48 7.77
C THR A 14 -17.06 12.78 8.55
N ASP A 15 -17.92 12.84 9.58
CA ASP A 15 -18.12 14.01 10.42
C ASP A 15 -16.82 14.42 11.13
N TYR A 16 -16.04 13.44 11.60
CA TYR A 16 -14.74 13.69 12.23
C TYR A 16 -13.78 14.44 11.29
N TYR A 17 -13.60 13.97 10.05
CA TYR A 17 -12.75 14.67 9.09
C TYR A 17 -13.29 16.06 8.73
N GLN A 18 -14.60 16.19 8.51
CA GLN A 18 -15.21 17.48 8.15
C GLN A 18 -15.06 18.52 9.28
N GLN A 19 -15.29 18.11 10.53
CA GLN A 19 -15.15 18.97 11.70
C GLN A 19 -13.69 19.42 11.88
N HIS A 20 -12.74 18.48 11.85
CA HIS A 20 -11.33 18.83 12.03
C HIS A 20 -10.77 19.67 10.88
N TYR A 21 -11.24 19.46 9.65
CA TYR A 21 -10.91 20.34 8.53
C TYR A 21 -11.46 21.76 8.73
N ALA A 22 -12.71 21.89 9.19
CA ALA A 22 -13.30 23.20 9.50
C ALA A 22 -12.53 23.91 10.62
N ASP A 23 -12.11 23.20 11.66
CA ASP A 23 -11.31 23.76 12.75
C ASP A 23 -9.91 24.15 12.28
N ALA A 24 -9.27 23.36 11.41
CA ALA A 24 -8.01 23.72 10.77
C ALA A 24 -8.15 24.99 9.89
N CYS A 25 -9.27 25.13 9.17
CA CYS A 25 -9.55 26.34 8.39
C CYS A 25 -9.71 27.58 9.27
N LYS A 26 -10.40 27.47 10.41
CA LYS A 26 -10.53 28.57 11.39
C LYS A 26 -9.17 28.98 11.95
N LEU A 27 -8.34 27.99 12.32
CA LEU A 27 -7.00 28.24 12.86
C LEU A 27 -6.06 28.86 11.82
N ARG A 28 -6.14 28.43 10.56
CA ARG A 28 -5.37 29.01 9.45
C ARG A 28 -5.76 30.47 9.19
N GLY A 29 -7.06 30.78 9.25
CA GLY A 29 -7.57 32.08 8.80
C GLY A 29 -7.18 32.35 7.34
N ASP A 30 -6.68 33.56 7.08
CA ASP A 30 -6.26 34.03 5.74
C ASP A 30 -4.79 33.71 5.41
N GLN A 31 -4.08 33.00 6.28
CA GLN A 31 -2.67 32.67 6.05
C GLN A 31 -2.53 31.66 4.90
N PRO A 32 -1.52 31.80 4.02
CA PRO A 32 -1.29 30.89 2.90
C PRO A 32 -0.60 29.59 3.37
N LEU A 33 -1.24 28.85 4.28
CA LEU A 33 -0.76 27.58 4.81
C LEU A 33 -1.59 26.41 4.27
N PRO A 34 -0.95 25.31 3.82
CA PRO A 34 -1.68 24.14 3.37
C PRO A 34 -2.27 23.38 4.57
N ILE A 35 -3.44 22.77 4.37
CA ILE A 35 -4.03 21.84 5.33
C ILE A 35 -3.75 20.42 4.86
N ILE A 36 -3.06 19.64 5.70
CA ILE A 36 -2.77 18.24 5.46
C ILE A 36 -3.62 17.40 6.40
N ALA A 37 -4.42 16.49 5.84
CA ALA A 37 -5.11 15.46 6.62
C ALA A 37 -4.36 14.13 6.53
N THR A 38 -4.48 13.31 7.57
CA THR A 38 -3.88 11.98 7.63
C THR A 38 -4.93 10.95 7.98
N GLY A 39 -4.75 9.71 7.54
CA GLY A 39 -5.66 8.62 7.88
C GLY A 39 -4.99 7.25 7.78
N HIS A 40 -5.46 6.29 8.57
CA HIS A 40 -5.05 4.90 8.46
C HIS A 40 -6.29 4.02 8.34
N LEU A 41 -6.74 3.81 7.10
CA LEU A 41 -7.99 3.09 6.79
C LEU A 41 -7.95 2.52 5.37
N THR A 42 -8.93 1.69 4.99
CA THR A 42 -9.13 1.22 3.60
C THR A 42 -10.14 2.13 2.89
N THR A 43 -9.82 2.62 1.69
CA THR A 43 -10.79 3.35 0.85
C THR A 43 -11.42 2.46 -0.22
N VAL A 44 -12.60 2.87 -0.72
CA VAL A 44 -13.26 2.21 -1.86
C VAL A 44 -12.33 2.25 -3.08
N GLY A 45 -12.18 1.11 -3.77
CA GLY A 45 -11.33 0.99 -4.95
C GLY A 45 -9.82 0.84 -4.65
N ALA A 46 -9.41 0.77 -3.38
CA ALA A 46 -8.02 0.52 -3.04
C ALA A 46 -7.60 -0.92 -3.41
N SER A 47 -6.46 -1.04 -4.09
CA SER A 47 -5.80 -2.32 -4.35
C SER A 47 -5.07 -2.80 -3.09
N LYS A 48 -5.60 -3.85 -2.45
CA LYS A 48 -4.98 -4.51 -1.29
C LYS A 48 -3.87 -5.49 -1.71
N SER A 49 -2.95 -5.79 -0.79
CA SER A 49 -2.03 -6.93 -0.85
C SER A 49 -2.38 -7.94 0.24
N ASP A 50 -1.83 -9.15 0.17
CA ASP A 50 -2.15 -10.23 1.13
C ASP A 50 -1.72 -9.89 2.56
N ALA A 51 -0.71 -9.03 2.75
CA ALA A 51 -0.30 -8.55 4.06
C ALA A 51 -1.27 -7.52 4.69
N VAL A 52 -2.20 -6.95 3.92
CA VAL A 52 -3.20 -6.01 4.44
C VAL A 52 -4.28 -6.78 5.20
N ARG A 53 -4.29 -6.65 6.52
CA ARG A 53 -5.36 -7.21 7.36
C ARG A 53 -6.62 -6.36 7.27
N ASP A 54 -7.78 -7.00 7.22
CA ASP A 54 -9.06 -6.28 7.30
C ASP A 54 -9.23 -5.63 8.67
N ILE A 55 -9.32 -4.29 8.68
CA ILE A 55 -9.40 -3.47 9.90
C ILE A 55 -10.82 -3.31 10.46
N TYR A 56 -11.85 -3.61 9.68
CA TYR A 56 -13.25 -3.40 10.04
C TYR A 56 -14.10 -4.63 9.72
N ILE A 57 -13.64 -5.80 10.17
CA ILE A 57 -14.36 -7.07 9.99
C ILE A 57 -15.77 -6.92 10.59
N GLY A 58 -16.79 -6.90 9.72
CA GLY A 58 -18.21 -6.85 10.10
C GLY A 58 -18.81 -5.46 10.32
N THR A 59 -18.09 -4.35 10.08
CA THR A 59 -18.63 -2.98 10.27
C THR A 59 -18.46 -2.04 9.08
N LEU A 60 -17.28 -1.88 8.48
CA LEU A 60 -17.10 -0.95 7.36
C LEU A 60 -16.02 -1.45 6.39
N ASP A 61 -16.43 -2.05 5.28
CA ASP A 61 -15.49 -2.67 4.35
C ASP A 61 -14.50 -1.66 3.72
N ALA A 62 -14.98 -0.45 3.42
CA ALA A 62 -14.18 0.61 2.81
C ALA A 62 -14.79 2.01 2.98
N PHE A 63 -13.94 3.02 3.12
CA PHE A 63 -14.32 4.44 3.20
C PHE A 63 -14.38 5.08 1.79
N PRO A 64 -15.50 5.71 1.38
CA PRO A 64 -15.58 6.40 0.11
C PRO A 64 -14.71 7.66 0.10
N ALA A 65 -13.83 7.81 -0.89
CA ALA A 65 -12.87 8.90 -0.92
C ALA A 65 -13.53 10.29 -1.05
N GLN A 66 -14.72 10.36 -1.67
CA GLN A 66 -15.52 11.57 -1.78
C GLN A 66 -16.02 12.11 -0.42
N ASN A 67 -15.94 11.32 0.65
CA ASN A 67 -16.31 11.76 1.99
C ASN A 67 -15.18 12.52 2.69
N PHE A 68 -13.96 12.49 2.14
CA PHE A 68 -12.87 13.31 2.66
C PHE A 68 -13.15 14.81 2.40
N PRO A 69 -12.74 15.70 3.32
CA PRO A 69 -12.81 17.14 3.14
C PRO A 69 -11.78 17.59 2.09
N PRO A 70 -11.93 18.80 1.53
CA PRO A 70 -11.03 19.34 0.51
C PRO A 70 -9.72 19.89 1.13
N ALA A 71 -9.01 19.06 1.89
CA ALA A 71 -7.67 19.34 2.36
C ALA A 71 -6.69 19.42 1.18
N ASP A 72 -5.64 20.25 1.30
CA ASP A 72 -4.66 20.44 0.22
C ASP A 72 -3.86 19.16 -0.07
N TYR A 73 -3.72 18.28 0.94
CA TYR A 73 -3.20 16.92 0.76
C TYR A 73 -3.75 15.96 1.83
N ILE A 74 -3.99 14.71 1.44
CA ILE A 74 -4.47 13.63 2.32
C ILE A 74 -3.51 12.45 2.24
N ALA A 75 -2.72 12.29 3.28
CA ALA A 75 -1.73 11.23 3.42
C ALA A 75 -2.35 10.00 4.11
N LEU A 76 -2.65 8.97 3.32
CA LEU A 76 -3.25 7.72 3.80
C LEU A 76 -2.19 6.64 4.01
N GLY A 77 -2.37 5.86 5.06
CA GLY A 77 -1.67 4.59 5.32
C GLY A 77 -2.67 3.45 5.48
N HIS A 78 -2.16 2.22 5.61
CA HIS A 78 -2.85 0.92 5.72
C HIS A 78 -2.64 0.03 4.49
N ILE A 79 -2.77 0.60 3.31
CA ILE A 79 -2.55 -0.11 2.05
C ILE A 79 -1.07 -0.06 1.70
N HIS A 80 -0.46 -1.23 1.43
CA HIS A 80 0.99 -1.36 1.23
C HIS A 80 1.45 -1.06 -0.20
N ARG A 81 0.53 -0.84 -1.14
CA ARG A 81 0.83 -0.41 -2.51
C ARG A 81 0.55 1.08 -2.69
N ALA A 82 1.55 1.82 -3.14
CA ALA A 82 1.40 3.22 -3.50
C ALA A 82 0.34 3.37 -4.59
N GLN A 83 -0.65 4.25 -4.38
CA GLN A 83 -1.72 4.48 -5.35
C GLN A 83 -2.47 5.78 -5.10
N LEU A 84 -3.03 6.30 -6.18
CA LEU A 84 -4.00 7.40 -6.20
C LEU A 84 -5.39 6.87 -5.85
N ILE A 85 -6.17 7.66 -5.12
CA ILE A 85 -7.53 7.29 -4.73
C ILE A 85 -8.55 8.17 -5.43
N GLY A 86 -9.53 7.55 -6.09
CA GLY A 86 -10.65 8.26 -6.73
C GLY A 86 -10.25 9.23 -7.85
N GLY A 87 -9.08 9.05 -8.46
CA GLY A 87 -8.54 9.98 -9.45
C GLY A 87 -8.07 11.34 -8.88
N MET A 88 -8.05 11.48 -7.55
CA MET A 88 -7.65 12.72 -6.88
C MET A 88 -6.15 12.71 -6.60
N GLU A 89 -5.39 13.62 -7.23
CA GLU A 89 -3.93 13.67 -7.08
C GLU A 89 -3.46 13.97 -5.65
N HIS A 90 -4.29 14.64 -4.85
CA HIS A 90 -4.00 15.04 -3.49
C HIS A 90 -4.39 13.99 -2.44
N VAL A 91 -5.00 12.85 -2.82
CA VAL A 91 -5.39 11.76 -1.88
C VAL A 91 -4.63 10.49 -2.24
N ARG A 92 -3.66 10.11 -1.39
CA ARG A 92 -2.71 9.05 -1.74
C ARG A 92 -2.41 8.09 -0.61
N TYR A 93 -2.23 6.83 -0.98
CA TYR A 93 -1.41 5.90 -0.21
C TYR A 93 0.04 5.98 -0.69
N CYS A 94 1.00 6.04 0.24
CA CYS A 94 2.42 5.90 -0.07
C CYS A 94 2.86 4.43 -0.19
N GLY A 95 2.09 3.50 0.37
CA GLY A 95 2.48 2.09 0.44
C GLY A 95 3.48 1.81 1.56
N SER A 96 3.96 0.57 1.61
CA SER A 96 5.05 0.18 2.48
C SER A 96 6.40 0.54 1.84
N PRO A 97 7.43 0.91 2.63
CA PRO A 97 8.76 1.19 2.09
C PRO A 97 9.54 -0.07 1.70
N ILE A 98 9.13 -1.24 2.21
CA ILE A 98 9.69 -2.56 1.89
C ILE A 98 8.56 -3.54 1.55
N PRO A 99 8.81 -4.61 0.76
CA PRO A 99 7.81 -5.66 0.54
C PRO A 99 7.43 -6.34 1.87
N LEU A 100 6.13 -6.41 2.17
CA LEU A 100 5.61 -7.07 3.38
C LEU A 100 4.96 -8.42 3.10
N SER A 101 4.74 -8.75 1.83
CA SER A 101 4.24 -10.03 1.33
C SER A 101 4.79 -10.32 -0.06
N PHE A 102 4.75 -11.59 -0.48
CA PHE A 102 5.30 -12.03 -1.77
C PHE A 102 4.52 -11.50 -2.98
N ASP A 103 3.23 -11.18 -2.82
CA ASP A 103 2.44 -10.51 -3.86
C ASP A 103 2.86 -9.04 -4.08
N GLU A 104 3.72 -8.49 -3.23
CA GLU A 104 4.33 -7.16 -3.40
C GLU A 104 5.70 -7.21 -4.08
N CYS A 105 6.27 -8.40 -4.31
CA CYS A 105 7.56 -8.56 -4.96
C CYS A 105 7.55 -8.00 -6.39
N GLY A 106 8.68 -7.42 -6.81
CA GLY A 106 8.82 -6.80 -8.13
C GLY A 106 8.06 -5.49 -8.32
N LYS A 107 7.29 -5.01 -7.31
CA LYS A 107 6.63 -3.71 -7.35
C LYS A 107 7.51 -2.65 -6.72
N SER A 108 7.63 -1.49 -7.38
CA SER A 108 8.36 -0.35 -6.84
C SER A 108 7.80 0.08 -5.49
N LYS A 109 8.71 0.41 -4.57
CA LYS A 109 8.40 0.97 -3.25
C LYS A 109 8.75 2.45 -3.27
N TYR A 110 7.89 3.26 -2.67
CA TYR A 110 7.98 4.71 -2.78
C TYR A 110 7.88 5.40 -1.42
N VAL A 111 8.55 6.54 -1.32
CA VAL A 111 8.22 7.61 -0.38
C VAL A 111 7.76 8.80 -1.21
N HIS A 112 6.70 9.49 -0.77
CA HIS A 112 6.20 10.67 -1.47
C HIS A 112 6.92 11.92 -0.95
N LEU A 113 7.64 12.61 -1.82
CA LEU A 113 8.10 13.98 -1.59
C LEU A 113 6.99 14.93 -2.04
N VAL A 114 6.35 15.56 -1.06
CA VAL A 114 5.20 16.45 -1.30
C VAL A 114 5.66 17.89 -1.13
N THR A 115 5.54 18.68 -2.20
CA THR A 115 5.93 20.09 -2.21
C THR A 115 4.68 20.96 -2.21
N PHE A 116 4.70 21.99 -1.37
CA PHE A 116 3.65 23.01 -1.30
C PHE A 116 4.24 24.38 -1.63
N SER A 117 3.46 25.19 -2.33
CA SER A 117 3.82 26.55 -2.71
C SER A 117 2.61 27.46 -2.48
N ASN A 118 2.81 28.59 -1.79
CA ASN A 118 1.76 29.57 -1.48
C ASN A 118 0.50 28.96 -0.86
N GLY A 119 0.65 27.98 0.03
CA GLY A 119 -0.46 27.32 0.72
C GLY A 119 -1.22 26.29 -0.13
N LYS A 120 -0.68 25.89 -1.29
CA LYS A 120 -1.29 24.93 -2.20
C LYS A 120 -0.33 23.81 -2.56
N LEU A 121 -0.89 22.63 -2.86
CA LEU A 121 -0.11 21.50 -3.36
C LEU A 121 0.48 21.87 -4.71
N GLU A 122 1.81 21.75 -4.83
CA GLU A 122 2.56 22.06 -6.05
C GLU A 122 2.92 20.78 -6.80
N SER A 123 3.49 19.80 -6.10
CA SER A 123 3.90 18.53 -6.71
C SER A 123 3.93 17.38 -5.71
N VAL A 124 3.75 16.16 -6.23
CA VAL A 124 4.00 14.92 -5.49
C VAL A 124 4.97 14.07 -6.31
N GLU A 125 6.20 13.96 -5.84
CA GLU A 125 7.23 13.13 -6.48
C GLU A 125 7.34 11.78 -5.76
N ASN A 126 7.37 10.71 -6.56
CA ASN A 126 7.55 9.35 -6.06
C ASN A 126 9.05 9.03 -5.97
N LEU A 127 9.63 9.11 -4.78
CA LEU A 127 11.02 8.72 -4.55
C LEU A 127 11.12 7.21 -4.37
N ASN A 128 11.81 6.53 -5.28
CA ASN A 128 12.01 5.08 -5.19
C ASN A 128 12.85 4.70 -3.98
N VAL A 129 12.37 3.74 -3.19
CA VAL A 129 13.13 3.15 -2.10
C VAL A 129 13.99 2.01 -2.66
N PRO A 130 15.33 2.03 -2.48
CA PRO A 130 16.19 0.95 -2.92
C PRO A 130 15.82 -0.39 -2.28
N VAL A 131 15.82 -1.46 -3.09
CA VAL A 131 15.59 -2.82 -2.61
C VAL A 131 16.90 -3.38 -2.05
N THR A 132 16.90 -3.76 -0.78
CA THR A 132 18.07 -4.34 -0.11
C THR A 132 18.00 -5.86 0.04
N GLN A 133 16.81 -6.45 -0.07
CA GLN A 133 16.57 -7.89 -0.01
C GLN A 133 15.72 -8.30 -1.22
N PRO A 134 16.29 -9.00 -2.21
CA PRO A 134 15.56 -9.46 -3.38
C PRO A 134 14.60 -10.60 -3.00
N MET A 135 13.42 -10.60 -3.62
CA MET A 135 12.38 -11.60 -3.43
C MET A 135 11.76 -11.96 -4.78
N ALA A 136 11.38 -13.22 -5.00
CA ALA A 136 10.68 -13.66 -6.19
C ALA A 136 9.65 -14.76 -5.89
N VAL A 137 8.63 -14.84 -6.75
CA VAL A 137 7.57 -15.85 -6.67
C VAL A 137 7.64 -16.73 -7.92
N LEU A 138 7.72 -18.03 -7.72
CA LEU A 138 7.74 -19.03 -8.78
C LEU A 138 6.44 -19.82 -8.77
N LYS A 139 5.75 -19.90 -9.91
CA LYS A 139 4.47 -20.62 -10.02
C LYS A 139 4.50 -21.62 -11.17
N GLY A 140 3.92 -22.80 -10.96
CA GLY A 140 3.77 -23.82 -12.02
C GLY A 140 3.96 -25.25 -11.53
N ASP A 141 4.00 -26.20 -12.45
CA ASP A 141 4.41 -27.58 -12.14
C ASP A 141 5.91 -27.67 -11.84
N LEU A 142 6.37 -28.83 -11.36
CA LEU A 142 7.76 -29.04 -10.98
C LEU A 142 8.76 -28.77 -12.12
N ALA A 143 8.39 -29.08 -13.37
CA ALA A 143 9.25 -28.83 -14.53
C ALA A 143 9.39 -27.33 -14.79
N SER A 144 8.28 -26.57 -14.71
CA SER A 144 8.26 -25.12 -14.84
C SER A 144 9.07 -24.45 -13.72
N ILE A 145 8.91 -24.88 -12.47
CA ILE A 145 9.69 -24.36 -11.34
C ILE A 145 11.19 -24.61 -11.54
N THR A 146 11.56 -25.81 -11.97
CA THR A 146 12.97 -26.15 -12.25
C THR A 146 13.55 -25.23 -13.33
N ALA A 147 12.81 -24.98 -14.41
CA ALA A 147 13.23 -24.06 -15.47
C ALA A 147 13.38 -22.61 -14.98
N GLN A 148 12.48 -22.14 -14.11
CA GLN A 148 12.56 -20.80 -13.53
C GLN A 148 13.74 -20.62 -12.58
N LEU A 149 14.15 -21.67 -11.86
CA LEU A 149 15.31 -21.63 -10.95
C LEU A 149 16.64 -21.45 -11.67
N GLU A 150 16.74 -21.88 -12.94
CA GLU A 150 17.98 -21.75 -13.74
C GLU A 150 18.45 -20.30 -13.87
N GLN A 151 17.56 -19.30 -13.75
CA GLN A 151 17.94 -17.88 -13.84
C GLN A 151 18.93 -17.43 -12.74
N TRP A 152 19.04 -18.17 -11.63
CA TRP A 152 19.96 -17.86 -10.52
C TRP A 152 21.13 -18.84 -10.39
N ARG A 153 21.29 -19.80 -11.31
CA ARG A 153 22.28 -20.88 -11.17
C ARG A 153 23.72 -20.37 -11.08
N ASP A 154 24.07 -19.41 -11.94
CA ASP A 154 25.42 -18.87 -12.08
C ASP A 154 25.52 -17.40 -11.64
N VAL A 155 24.49 -16.89 -10.96
CA VAL A 155 24.45 -15.50 -10.48
C VAL A 155 24.98 -15.47 -9.04
N SER A 156 26.11 -14.80 -8.84
CA SER A 156 26.60 -14.47 -7.49
C SER A 156 25.80 -13.26 -6.98
N GLN A 157 24.82 -13.50 -6.11
CA GLN A 157 23.94 -12.47 -5.53
C GLN A 157 24.02 -12.49 -4.01
N GLU A 158 24.38 -11.35 -3.43
CA GLU A 158 24.38 -11.09 -1.99
C GLU A 158 23.54 -9.83 -1.70
N PRO A 159 22.49 -9.91 -0.87
CA PRO A 159 22.00 -11.09 -0.15
C PRO A 159 21.24 -12.08 -1.08
N PRO A 160 21.10 -13.36 -0.67
CA PRO A 160 20.40 -14.37 -1.47
C PRO A 160 18.93 -14.00 -1.67
N VAL A 161 18.38 -14.32 -2.85
CA VAL A 161 16.96 -14.10 -3.17
C VAL A 161 16.06 -14.97 -2.30
N TRP A 162 15.04 -14.37 -1.68
CA TRP A 162 13.99 -15.14 -1.01
C TRP A 162 12.96 -15.58 -2.04
N LEU A 163 12.71 -16.89 -2.09
CA LEU A 163 11.76 -17.48 -3.03
C LEU A 163 10.49 -17.93 -2.31
N ASP A 164 9.36 -17.67 -2.94
CA ASP A 164 8.09 -18.34 -2.67
C ASP A 164 7.74 -19.23 -3.86
N ILE A 165 7.45 -20.51 -3.61
CA ILE A 165 7.25 -21.52 -4.66
C ILE A 165 5.83 -22.07 -4.53
N GLU A 166 5.00 -21.77 -5.51
CA GLU A 166 3.62 -22.25 -5.62
C GLU A 166 3.52 -23.36 -6.68
N ILE A 167 3.52 -24.62 -6.24
CA ILE A 167 3.43 -25.77 -7.13
C ILE A 167 1.98 -26.06 -7.50
N THR A 168 1.66 -26.07 -8.79
CA THR A 168 0.33 -26.41 -9.31
C THR A 168 0.35 -27.80 -9.95
N GLY A 169 -0.51 -28.71 -9.48
CA GLY A 169 -0.64 -30.07 -10.03
C GLY A 169 0.18 -31.12 -9.27
N GLY A 170 -0.49 -31.90 -8.42
CA GLY A 170 0.08 -32.93 -7.54
C GLY A 170 -0.40 -32.78 -6.10
N ALA A 171 -0.48 -33.88 -5.34
CA ALA A 171 -1.09 -33.96 -4.00
C ALA A 171 -0.33 -33.24 -2.86
N LEU A 172 0.57 -32.31 -3.17
CA LEU A 172 1.37 -31.57 -2.18
C LEU A 172 0.95 -30.10 -2.19
N MET A 173 0.39 -29.65 -1.06
CA MET A 173 0.08 -28.24 -0.79
C MET A 173 1.36 -27.40 -0.76
N SER A 174 1.22 -26.09 -1.06
CA SER A 174 2.28 -25.08 -1.04
C SER A 174 3.34 -25.33 0.02
N ILE A 175 4.59 -25.46 -0.41
CA ILE A 175 5.74 -25.48 0.48
C ILE A 175 6.45 -24.13 0.32
N CYS A 176 6.31 -23.25 1.30
CA CYS A 176 7.15 -22.07 1.40
C CYS A 176 8.54 -22.52 1.87
N MET A 177 9.50 -22.61 0.94
CA MET A 177 10.91 -22.85 1.27
C MET A 177 11.70 -21.58 0.98
N ILE A 178 12.23 -20.95 2.03
CA ILE A 178 13.25 -19.91 1.87
C ILE A 178 14.54 -20.61 1.44
N PHE A 179 14.78 -20.69 0.14
CA PHE A 179 16.05 -21.17 -0.39
C PHE A 179 17.07 -20.03 -0.36
N SER A 180 18.21 -20.27 0.27
CA SER A 180 19.41 -19.47 0.01
C SER A 180 20.14 -20.10 -1.17
N ALA A 181 20.06 -19.46 -2.34
CA ALA A 181 20.91 -19.81 -3.47
C ALA A 181 22.34 -19.35 -3.16
N LYS A 182 23.12 -20.21 -2.48
CA LYS A 182 24.57 -20.04 -2.37
C LYS A 182 25.24 -20.87 -3.45
N SER A 183 25.93 -20.18 -4.36
CA SER A 183 26.97 -20.80 -5.20
C SER A 183 27.96 -21.50 -4.28
N ARG A 184 28.06 -22.83 -4.40
CA ARG A 184 29.18 -23.57 -3.82
C ARG A 184 30.34 -23.43 -4.80
N HIS A 185 31.35 -22.67 -4.40
CA HIS A 185 32.68 -22.78 -4.99
C HIS A 185 33.28 -24.15 -4.70
#